data_AF-A0A7S3LBG4-F1
#
_entry.id   AF-A0A7S3LBG4-F1
#
_cell.length_a   1.000
_cell.length_b   1.000
_cell.length_c   1.000
_cell.angle_alpha   90.00
_cell.angle_beta   90.00
_cell.angle_gamma   90.00
#
_symmetry.space_group_name_H-M   'P 1'
#
loop_
_entity.id
_entity.type
_entity.pdbx_description
1 polymer ?
#
loop_
_entity_poly.entity_id
_entity_poly.type
_entity_poly.pdbx_seq_one_letter_code
_entity_poly.pdbx_strand_id
1 'polypeptide(L)'
;PDRILVVACHACQHLSDETLQIACEFGAHAAIMPCCQRDLSPGCAWKAVSKRLNIPMEIVMDIVLAGKAMSWSAGQEHQTSYDVRMKVLEGSSTPQNRLILCRADENLNRRRAQAKATAQDHLDKAYQRAHVLVSSTKSKTSDYLPLLGSFCLGVAL
;
A
#
# COMPACT_ATOMS: atom_id res chain seq x y z
N PRO A 1 16.39 -16.01 16.89
CA PRO A 1 17.05 -14.95 16.09
C PRO A 1 16.88 -13.57 16.75
N ASP A 2 17.99 -12.85 16.91
CA ASP A 2 17.94 -11.47 17.40
C ASP A 2 17.26 -10.57 16.37
N ARG A 3 16.39 -9.66 16.84
CA ARG A 3 15.67 -8.72 15.99
C ARG A 3 16.59 -7.56 15.62
N ILE A 4 17.36 -7.73 14.55
CA ILE A 4 18.25 -6.69 14.02
C ILE A 4 17.41 -5.60 13.34
N LEU A 5 17.68 -4.34 13.71
CA LEU A 5 17.13 -3.16 13.06
C LEU A 5 18.26 -2.38 12.39
N VAL A 6 18.19 -2.29 11.06
CA VAL A 6 19.06 -1.44 10.25
C VAL A 6 18.46 -0.05 10.17
N VAL A 7 19.25 0.98 10.51
CA VAL A 7 18.81 2.38 10.45
C VAL A 7 19.75 3.16 9.55
N ALA A 8 19.19 3.88 8.57
CA ALA A 8 19.93 4.84 7.79
C ALA A 8 19.17 6.17 7.75
N CYS A 9 19.86 7.26 8.07
CA CYS A 9 19.30 8.60 8.01
C CYS A 9 20.06 9.43 6.97
N HIS A 10 19.35 10.34 6.30
CA HIS A 10 19.92 11.14 5.22
C HIS A 10 20.65 10.28 4.17
N ALA A 11 20.07 9.12 3.84
CA ALA A 11 20.63 8.21 2.87
C ALA A 11 20.25 8.68 1.46
N CYS A 12 21.23 8.76 0.54
CA CYS A 12 20.93 9.05 -0.85
C CYS A 12 20.04 7.94 -1.45
N GLN A 13 19.37 8.22 -2.58
CA GLN A 13 18.49 7.22 -3.21
C GLN A 13 19.21 5.88 -3.46
N HIS A 14 20.47 5.94 -3.94
CA HIS A 14 21.28 4.77 -4.21
C HIS A 14 21.60 3.97 -2.92
N LEU A 15 22.07 4.65 -1.88
CA LEU A 15 22.38 4.03 -0.59
C LEU A 15 21.12 3.46 0.07
N SER A 16 19.98 4.13 -0.10
CA SER A 16 18.69 3.66 0.43
C SER A 16 18.23 2.38 -0.25
N ASP A 17 18.36 2.29 -1.59
CA ASP A 17 18.09 1.07 -2.35
C ASP A 17 19.00 -0.08 -1.87
N GLU A 18 20.31 0.15 -1.82
CA GLU A 18 21.30 -0.88 -1.43
C GLU A 18 21.12 -1.35 0.02
N THR A 19 20.93 -0.41 0.95
CA THR A 19 20.72 -0.74 2.38
C THR A 19 19.45 -1.56 2.58
N LEU A 20 18.36 -1.19 1.92
CA LEU A 20 17.11 -1.94 2.03
C LEU A 20 17.22 -3.30 1.35
N GLN A 21 17.90 -3.40 0.21
CA GLN A 21 18.09 -4.67 -0.46
C GLN A 21 18.85 -5.65 0.44
N ILE A 22 19.98 -5.23 1.00
CA ILE A 22 20.78 -6.05 1.92
C ILE A 22 19.96 -6.41 3.17
N ALA A 23 19.30 -5.43 3.80
CA ALA A 23 18.44 -5.72 4.96
C ALA A 23 17.34 -6.73 4.61
N CYS A 24 16.75 -6.61 3.42
CA CYS A 24 15.73 -7.52 2.93
C CYS A 24 16.27 -8.94 2.73
N GLU A 25 17.46 -9.09 2.13
CA GLU A 25 18.15 -10.36 1.91
C GLU A 25 18.41 -11.13 3.21
N PHE A 26 18.75 -10.43 4.29
CA PHE A 26 19.03 -11.04 5.60
C PHE A 26 17.82 -11.12 6.54
N GLY A 27 16.60 -10.81 6.06
CA GLY A 27 15.41 -10.90 6.92
C GLY A 27 15.33 -9.82 8.02
N ALA A 28 16.13 -8.75 7.93
CA ALA A 28 16.26 -7.74 8.98
C ALA A 28 15.15 -6.68 8.92
N HIS A 29 14.80 -6.09 10.06
CA HIS A 29 13.98 -4.88 10.06
C HIS A 29 14.81 -3.70 9.55
N ALA A 30 14.20 -2.75 8.85
CA ALA A 30 14.87 -1.55 8.40
C ALA A 30 14.04 -0.29 8.61
N ALA A 31 14.70 0.83 8.88
CA ALA A 31 14.13 2.16 8.98
C ALA A 31 15.03 3.15 8.24
N ILE A 32 14.54 3.69 7.13
CA ILE A 32 15.33 4.52 6.22
C ILE A 32 14.68 5.88 6.06
N MET A 33 15.47 6.93 6.22
CA MET A 33 15.09 8.30 5.90
C MET A 33 15.86 8.76 4.65
N PRO A 34 15.29 8.60 3.45
CA PRO A 34 15.95 9.00 2.22
C PRO A 34 16.01 10.53 2.09
N CYS A 35 17.18 11.04 1.72
CA CYS A 35 17.36 12.44 1.28
C CYS A 35 18.05 12.42 -0.09
N CYS A 36 17.76 13.36 -0.98
CA CYS A 36 18.24 13.34 -2.37
C CYS A 36 17.57 12.29 -3.26
N GLN A 37 16.23 12.24 -3.23
CA GLN A 37 15.43 11.47 -4.16
C GLN A 37 15.75 11.88 -5.60
N ARG A 38 16.25 10.93 -6.39
CA ARG A 38 16.56 11.15 -7.80
C ARG A 38 16.13 9.92 -8.58
N ASP A 39 15.49 10.17 -9.72
CA ASP A 39 15.20 9.12 -10.67
C ASP A 39 16.50 8.73 -11.40
N LEU A 40 17.00 7.55 -11.06
CA LEU A 40 18.18 6.95 -11.70
C LEU A 40 17.79 6.02 -12.85
N SER A 41 16.49 5.89 -13.17
CA SER A 41 16.03 5.02 -14.26
C SER A 41 16.42 5.60 -15.63
N PRO A 42 16.74 4.73 -16.60
CA PRO A 42 16.98 5.16 -17.98
C PRO A 42 15.76 5.95 -18.51
N GLY A 43 16.00 7.16 -19.02
CA GLY A 43 14.95 8.00 -19.57
C GLY A 43 14.06 8.73 -18.55
N CYS A 44 14.38 8.70 -17.25
CA CYS A 44 13.62 9.38 -16.19
C CYS A 44 12.13 8.98 -16.17
N ALA A 45 11.85 7.68 -16.21
CA ALA A 45 10.49 7.15 -16.33
C ALA A 45 9.53 7.67 -15.25
N TRP A 46 10.04 7.87 -14.02
CA TRP A 46 9.23 8.32 -12.90
C TRP A 46 8.92 9.81 -12.93
N LYS A 47 9.69 10.60 -13.69
CA LYS A 47 9.43 12.04 -13.88
C LYS A 47 8.12 12.27 -14.64
N ALA A 48 7.84 11.43 -15.63
CA ALA A 48 6.57 11.49 -16.35
C ALA A 48 5.39 11.11 -15.45
N VAL A 49 5.56 10.09 -14.59
CA VAL A 49 4.55 9.66 -13.61
C VAL A 49 4.26 10.76 -12.61
N SER A 50 5.29 11.36 -12.00
CA SER A 50 5.18 12.49 -11.07
C SER A 50 4.35 13.63 -11.66
N LYS A 51 4.64 14.04 -12.90
CA LYS A 51 3.89 15.09 -13.60
C LYS A 51 2.43 14.71 -13.87
N ARG A 52 2.18 13.47 -14.31
CA ARG A 52 0.82 13.01 -14.65
C ARG A 52 -0.08 12.86 -13.43
N LEU A 53 0.49 12.39 -12.31
CA LEU A 53 -0.25 12.20 -11.07
C LEU A 53 -0.29 13.46 -10.19
N ASN A 54 0.43 14.51 -10.58
CA ASN A 54 0.61 15.72 -9.77
C ASN A 54 1.14 15.41 -8.36
N ILE A 55 2.08 14.46 -8.27
CA ILE A 55 2.74 14.06 -7.02
C ILE A 55 4.20 14.50 -7.08
N PRO A 56 4.74 15.17 -6.05
CA PRO A 56 6.16 15.52 -5.97
C PRO A 56 7.07 14.32 -6.25
N MET A 57 8.11 14.55 -7.04
CA MET A 57 9.02 13.49 -7.48
C MET A 57 9.63 12.73 -6.29
N GLU A 58 9.90 13.43 -5.20
CA GLU A 58 10.49 12.86 -3.99
C GLU A 58 9.55 11.81 -3.38
N ILE A 59 8.24 12.09 -3.38
CA ILE A 59 7.23 11.15 -2.88
C ILE A 59 7.12 9.95 -3.82
N VAL A 60 7.17 10.17 -5.14
CA VAL A 60 7.15 9.06 -6.11
C VAL A 60 8.35 8.13 -5.90
N MET A 61 9.55 8.66 -5.70
CA MET A 61 10.74 7.84 -5.46
C MET A 61 10.65 7.06 -4.15
N ASP A 62 10.11 7.67 -3.09
CA ASP A 62 9.89 6.96 -1.82
C ASP A 62 8.85 5.83 -1.97
N ILE A 63 7.79 6.05 -2.76
CA ILE A 63 6.80 5.02 -3.11
C ILE A 63 7.46 3.88 -3.91
N VAL A 64 8.32 4.22 -4.87
CA VAL A 64 9.06 3.21 -5.66
C VAL A 64 9.97 2.39 -4.75
N LEU A 65 10.71 3.03 -3.85
CA LEU A 65 11.58 2.36 -2.89
C LEU A 65 10.79 1.43 -1.96
N ALA A 66 9.65 1.89 -1.44
CA ALA A 66 8.74 1.06 -0.64
C ALA A 66 8.19 -0.12 -1.45
N GLY A 67 7.84 0.12 -2.72
CA GLY A 67 7.40 -0.90 -3.68
C GLY A 67 8.43 -2.00 -3.90
N LYS A 68 9.69 -1.59 -4.12
CA LYS A 68 10.82 -2.52 -4.25
C LYS A 68 10.98 -3.37 -2.99
N ALA A 69 11.00 -2.75 -1.80
CA ALA A 69 11.11 -3.48 -0.53
C ALA A 69 9.96 -4.47 -0.30
N MET A 70 8.75 -4.16 -0.74
CA MET A 70 7.62 -5.10 -0.71
C MET A 70 7.78 -6.25 -1.72
N SER A 71 8.45 -6.00 -2.85
CA SER A 71 8.67 -6.99 -3.91
C SER A 71 9.89 -7.89 -3.67
N TRP A 72 10.84 -7.43 -2.85
CA TRP A 72 11.96 -8.22 -2.38
C TRP A 72 11.45 -9.26 -1.38
N SER A 73 10.84 -10.31 -1.93
CA SER A 73 10.77 -11.60 -1.26
C SER A 73 12.20 -12.06 -1.07
N ALA A 74 12.63 -12.11 0.19
CA ALA A 74 13.97 -12.47 0.57
C ALA A 74 14.44 -13.74 -0.18
N GLY A 75 15.73 -13.76 -0.51
CA GLY A 75 16.38 -14.87 -1.21
C GLY A 75 16.03 -16.22 -0.60
N GLN A 76 16.19 -17.29 -1.38
CA GLN A 76 15.63 -18.63 -1.16
C GLN A 76 15.77 -19.25 0.26
N GLU A 77 16.56 -18.69 1.17
CA GLU A 77 16.76 -19.16 2.55
C GLU A 77 15.79 -18.57 3.59
N HIS A 78 15.21 -17.39 3.36
CA HIS A 78 14.33 -16.74 4.34
C HIS A 78 13.00 -16.37 3.65
N GLN A 79 11.94 -17.16 3.87
CA GLN A 79 10.60 -16.86 3.34
C GLN A 79 9.93 -15.69 4.09
N THR A 80 10.58 -14.55 4.16
CA THR A 80 10.14 -13.38 4.92
C THR A 80 9.49 -12.36 4.00
N SER A 81 8.37 -11.81 4.44
CA SER A 81 7.67 -10.73 3.74
C SER A 81 7.73 -9.44 4.55
N TYR A 82 7.68 -8.30 3.87
CA TYR A 82 7.84 -7.00 4.51
C TYR A 82 6.51 -6.24 4.61
N ASP A 83 6.17 -5.83 5.84
CA ASP A 83 5.17 -4.79 6.09
C ASP A 83 5.87 -3.43 6.01
N VAL A 84 5.66 -2.72 4.90
CA VAL A 84 6.30 -1.44 4.63
C VAL A 84 5.34 -0.31 4.97
N ARG A 85 5.80 0.65 5.77
CA ARG A 85 5.02 1.83 6.16
C ARG A 85 5.85 3.09 5.97
N MET A 86 5.25 4.11 5.37
CA MET A 86 5.85 5.43 5.30
C MET A 86 5.25 6.32 6.39
N LYS A 87 6.09 7.03 7.13
CA LYS A 87 5.68 8.00 8.14
C LYS A 87 6.33 9.35 7.85
N VAL A 88 5.54 10.41 7.84
CA VAL A 88 6.04 11.79 7.88
C VAL A 88 6.32 12.11 9.35
N LEU A 89 7.54 12.53 9.70
CA LEU A 89 7.89 12.83 11.09
C LEU A 89 7.37 14.22 11.49
N GLU A 90 7.54 15.21 10.62
CA GLU A 90 7.05 16.57 10.82
C GLU A 90 6.92 17.27 9.45
N GLY A 91 5.75 17.82 9.16
CA GLY A 91 5.43 18.37 7.84
C GLY A 91 6.00 19.78 7.57
N SER A 92 6.43 20.49 8.60
CA SER A 92 6.89 21.89 8.52
C SER A 92 8.40 22.04 8.30
N SER A 93 9.20 21.04 8.67
CA SER A 93 10.66 21.18 8.75
C SER A 93 11.37 20.92 7.43
N THR A 94 10.96 19.92 6.62
CA THR A 94 11.40 19.75 5.22
C THR A 94 10.46 18.80 4.44
N PRO A 95 10.34 18.92 3.09
CA PRO A 95 9.58 17.98 2.27
C PRO A 95 10.22 16.58 2.19
N GLN A 96 11.39 16.35 2.79
CA GLN A 96 12.11 15.07 2.80
C GLN A 96 12.05 14.38 4.17
N ASN A 97 11.22 14.87 5.09
CA ASN A 97 11.10 14.35 6.45
C ASN A 97 10.20 13.10 6.53
N ARG A 98 10.54 12.09 5.73
CA ARG A 98 9.79 10.83 5.61
C ARG A 98 10.67 9.65 5.99
N LEU A 99 10.14 8.81 6.87
CA LEU A 99 10.73 7.54 7.27
C LEU A 99 10.00 6.39 6.58
N ILE A 100 10.76 5.53 5.90
CA ILE A 100 10.28 4.26 5.35
C ILE A 100 10.67 3.17 6.34
N LEU A 101 9.66 2.55 6.95
CA LEU A 101 9.78 1.46 7.90
C LEU A 101 9.47 0.14 7.20
N CYS A 102 10.44 -0.76 7.15
CA CYS A 102 10.31 -2.10 6.58
C CYS A 102 10.38 -3.13 7.71
N ARG A 103 9.25 -3.77 8.01
CA ARG A 103 9.18 -4.79 9.05
C ARG A 103 9.09 -6.18 8.42
N ALA A 104 10.17 -6.95 8.54
CA ALA A 104 10.19 -8.39 8.34
C ALA A 104 9.09 -9.09 9.16
N ASP A 105 8.27 -9.90 8.49
CA ASP A 105 7.18 -10.65 9.09
C ASP A 105 6.90 -11.93 8.27
N GLU A 106 7.27 -13.07 8.85
CA GLU A 106 7.11 -14.41 8.27
C GLU A 106 5.63 -14.82 8.10
N ASN A 107 4.74 -14.26 8.91
CA ASN A 107 3.32 -14.60 8.90
C ASN A 107 2.48 -13.61 8.09
N LEU A 108 3.10 -12.59 7.49
CA LEU A 108 2.39 -11.52 6.80
C LEU A 108 1.54 -12.04 5.66
N ASN A 109 2.09 -12.91 4.81
CA ASN A 109 1.36 -13.49 3.68
C ASN A 109 0.19 -14.36 4.14
N ARG A 110 0.39 -15.15 5.21
CA ARG A 110 -0.68 -15.95 5.81
C ARG A 110 -1.82 -15.08 6.32
N ARG A 111 -1.51 -14.00 7.04
CA ARG A 111 -2.52 -13.05 7.53
C ARG A 111 -3.21 -12.30 6.40
N ARG A 112 -2.48 -11.88 5.37
CA ARG A 112 -3.05 -11.25 4.16
C ARG A 112 -3.99 -12.20 3.42
N ALA A 113 -3.62 -13.47 3.27
CA ALA A 113 -4.46 -14.48 2.65
C ALA A 113 -5.76 -14.73 3.44
N GLN A 114 -5.66 -14.84 4.77
CA GLN A 114 -6.82 -14.97 5.66
C GLN A 114 -7.74 -13.75 5.57
N ALA A 115 -7.19 -12.54 5.68
CA ALA A 115 -7.96 -11.30 5.59
C ALA A 115 -8.67 -11.16 4.23
N LYS A 116 -7.97 -11.52 3.13
CA LYS A 116 -8.56 -11.55 1.79
C LYS A 116 -9.72 -12.53 1.69
N ALA A 117 -9.57 -13.75 2.23
CA ALA A 117 -10.62 -14.75 2.22
C ALA A 117 -11.88 -14.27 2.98
N THR A 118 -11.69 -13.66 4.15
CA THR A 118 -12.81 -13.06 4.91
C THR A 118 -13.48 -11.91 4.15
N ALA A 119 -12.69 -11.02 3.55
CA ALA A 119 -13.24 -9.92 2.76
C ALA A 119 -14.03 -10.43 1.54
N GLN A 120 -13.53 -11.47 0.87
CA GLN A 120 -14.22 -12.10 -0.25
C GLN A 120 -15.56 -12.71 0.18
N ASP A 121 -15.60 -13.45 1.29
CA ASP A 121 -16.85 -14.01 1.84
C ASP A 121 -17.89 -12.90 2.14
N HIS A 122 -17.45 -11.77 2.69
CA HIS A 122 -18.32 -10.63 2.94
C HIS A 122 -18.87 -10.02 1.65
N LEU A 123 -18.03 -9.88 0.62
CA LEU A 123 -18.43 -9.40 -0.70
C LEU A 123 -19.42 -10.35 -1.36
N ASP A 124 -19.17 -11.65 -1.31
CA ASP A 124 -20.05 -12.67 -1.90
C ASP A 124 -21.43 -12.65 -1.24
N LYS A 125 -21.48 -12.54 0.10
CA LYS A 125 -22.74 -12.37 0.85
C LYS A 125 -23.48 -11.08 0.47
N ALA A 126 -22.76 -9.96 0.32
CA ALA A 126 -23.36 -8.71 -0.11
C ALA A 126 -23.91 -8.79 -1.55
N TYR A 127 -23.15 -9.40 -2.44
CA TYR A 127 -23.54 -9.64 -3.83
C TYR A 127 -24.80 -10.50 -3.92
N GLN A 128 -24.85 -11.61 -3.16
CA GLN A 128 -26.03 -12.48 -3.08
C GLN A 128 -27.26 -11.72 -2.56
N ARG A 129 -27.14 -10.95 -1.47
CA ARG A 129 -28.25 -10.13 -0.95
C ARG A 129 -28.79 -9.16 -2.00
N ALA A 130 -27.90 -8.47 -2.72
CA ALA A 130 -28.29 -7.52 -3.76
C ALA A 130 -29.04 -8.22 -4.92
N HIS A 131 -28.63 -9.43 -5.30
CA HIS A 131 -29.22 -10.13 -6.46
C HIS A 131 -30.49 -10.95 -6.11
N VAL A 132 -30.65 -11.38 -4.86
CA VAL A 132 -31.92 -11.99 -4.38
C VAL A 132 -33.04 -10.94 -4.33
N LEU A 133 -32.73 -9.69 -3.98
CA LEU A 133 -33.71 -8.59 -3.98
C LEU A 133 -34.18 -8.21 -5.40
N VAL A 134 -33.33 -8.41 -6.42
CA VAL A 134 -33.64 -8.12 -7.83
C VAL A 134 -34.46 -9.24 -8.47
N SER A 135 -34.30 -10.49 -8.03
CA SER A 135 -35.12 -11.61 -8.51
C SER A 135 -36.49 -11.66 -7.85
N SER A 136 -36.64 -11.17 -6.61
CA SER A 136 -37.94 -11.06 -5.94
C SER A 136 -38.82 -9.91 -6.44
N THR A 137 -38.24 -8.90 -7.11
CA THR A 137 -38.99 -7.78 -7.69
C THR A 137 -39.57 -8.07 -9.08
N LYS A 138 -39.22 -9.20 -9.71
CA LYS A 138 -39.79 -9.63 -11.00
C LYS A 138 -41.07 -10.47 -10.89
N SER A 139 -41.52 -10.77 -9.67
CA SER A 139 -42.80 -11.45 -9.43
C SER A 139 -43.75 -10.52 -8.69
N LYS A 140 -44.36 -9.60 -9.45
CA LYS A 140 -45.68 -8.96 -9.23
C LYS A 140 -45.73 -7.66 -10.05
N THR A 141 -46.20 -7.78 -11.28
CA THR A 141 -46.83 -6.65 -11.98
C THR A 141 -48.26 -6.46 -11.47
N SER A 142 -48.65 -5.19 -11.37
CA SER A 142 -50.01 -4.65 -11.18
C SER A 142 -50.50 -4.50 -9.73
N ASP A 143 -50.41 -3.29 -9.15
CA ASP A 143 -51.46 -2.27 -9.28
C ASP A 143 -51.02 -0.90 -8.67
N TYR A 144 -51.23 0.15 -9.47
CA TYR A 144 -51.41 1.58 -9.21
C TYR A 144 -50.89 2.32 -7.94
N LEU A 145 -50.24 3.46 -8.26
CA LEU A 145 -50.16 4.79 -7.60
C LEU A 145 -48.96 5.14 -6.67
N PRO A 146 -48.60 6.45 -6.59
CA PRO A 146 -47.22 6.92 -6.45
C PRO A 146 -46.90 7.57 -5.11
N LEU A 147 -45.62 7.96 -4.97
CA LEU A 147 -45.11 9.06 -4.13
C LEU A 147 -45.14 8.87 -2.60
N LEU A 148 -43.97 8.57 -2.00
CA LEU A 148 -43.16 9.53 -1.23
C LEU A 148 -42.11 8.82 -0.34
N GLY A 149 -40.86 9.23 -0.50
CA GLY A 149 -39.93 9.47 0.61
C GLY A 149 -39.18 8.27 1.22
N SER A 150 -37.95 8.06 0.78
CA SER A 150 -36.83 8.07 1.73
C SER A 150 -35.50 8.34 1.02
N PHE A 151 -34.91 9.48 1.35
CA PHE A 151 -33.63 9.98 0.88
C PHE A 151 -32.48 9.10 1.39
N CYS A 152 -31.67 8.56 0.48
CA CYS A 152 -30.26 8.23 0.78
C CYS A 152 -29.38 9.30 0.17
N LEU A 153 -29.26 10.44 0.88
CA LEU A 153 -28.14 11.37 0.71
C LEU A 153 -27.17 11.10 1.87
N GLY A 154 -25.98 10.60 1.54
CA GLY A 154 -24.95 10.24 2.49
C GLY A 154 -23.55 10.49 1.91
N VAL A 155 -23.32 11.76 1.58
CA VAL A 155 -22.05 12.51 1.61
C VAL A 155 -20.79 11.77 1.16
N ALA A 156 -20.38 12.06 -0.08
CA ALA A 156 -18.98 12.13 -0.44
C ALA A 156 -18.39 13.43 0.13
N LEU A 157 -17.36 13.30 0.97
CA LEU A 157 -16.28 14.28 1.19
C LEU A 157 -15.06 13.52 1.69
#